data_AF-F3QIY1-F1
#
_entry.id   AF-F3QIY1-F1
#
_cell.length_a   1.000
_cell.length_b   1.000
_cell.length_c   1.000
_cell.angle_alpha   90.00
_cell.angle_beta   90.00
_cell.angle_gamma   90.00
#
_symmetry.space_group_name_H-M   'P 1'
#
loop_
_entity.id
_entity.type
_entity.pdbx_description
1 polymer ?
#
loop_
_entity_poly.entity_id
_entity_poly.type
_entity_poly.pdbx_seq_one_letter_code
_entity_poly.pdbx_strand_id
1 'polypeptide(L)' 'MGIRTALDLACADAEAIRDRFGITLSMTVRELQGTSCIPLELVKPKRQQILRSRSFSHLICDKDELLDAITFHA' A
#
# COMPACT_ATOMS: atom_id res chain seq x y z
N MET A 1 -17.40 -3.94 -15.67
CA MET A 1 -16.42 -4.88 -16.25
C MET A 1 -16.82 -6.33 -16.07
N GLY A 2 -17.72 -6.70 -15.15
CA GLY A 2 -18.25 -8.07 -15.08
C GLY A 2 -17.29 -9.09 -14.47
N ILE A 3 -16.14 -8.65 -13.94
CA ILE A 3 -15.15 -9.47 -13.26
C ILE A 3 -15.70 -9.91 -11.91
N ARG A 4 -15.84 -11.22 -11.70
CA ARG A 4 -16.31 -11.82 -10.45
C ARG A 4 -15.32 -12.83 -9.87
N THR A 5 -14.43 -13.35 -10.71
CA THR A 5 -13.41 -14.32 -10.31
C THR A 5 -12.00 -13.80 -10.59
N ALA A 6 -11.01 -14.42 -9.96
CA ALA A 6 -9.60 -14.15 -10.25
C ALA A 6 -9.24 -14.53 -11.70
N LEU A 7 -9.89 -15.55 -12.27
CA LEU A 7 -9.70 -15.92 -13.68
C LEU A 7 -10.22 -14.82 -14.62
N ASP A 8 -11.39 -14.24 -14.33
CA ASP A 8 -11.93 -13.12 -15.11
C ASP A 8 -10.96 -11.92 -15.10
N LEU A 9 -10.34 -11.67 -13.95
CA LEU A 9 -9.34 -10.62 -13.79
C LEU A 9 -8.06 -10.93 -14.58
N ALA A 10 -7.60 -12.19 -14.58
CA ALA A 10 -6.44 -12.63 -15.35
C ALA A 10 -6.67 -12.53 -16.87
N CYS A 11 -7.91 -12.73 -17.34
CA CYS A 11 -8.29 -12.59 -18.75
C CYS A 11 -8.57 -11.13 -19.18
N ALA A 12 -8.60 -10.18 -18.24
CA ALA A 12 -8.88 -8.78 -18.57
C ALA A 12 -7.66 -8.08 -19.21
N ASP A 13 -7.93 -7.03 -19.99
CA ASP A 13 -6.87 -6.18 -20.52
C ASP A 13 -6.23 -5.33 -19.41
N ALA A 14 -4.94 -5.53 -19.20
CA ALA A 14 -4.17 -4.85 -18.15
C ALA A 14 -4.05 -3.34 -18.39
N GLU A 15 -4.09 -2.89 -19.65
CA GLU A 15 -4.01 -1.48 -20.00
C GLU A 15 -5.31 -0.76 -19.67
N ALA A 16 -6.46 -1.32 -20.09
CA ALA A 16 -7.77 -0.82 -19.70
C ALA A 16 -8.00 -0.83 -18.17
N ILE A 17 -7.45 -1.83 -17.46
CA ILE A 17 -7.45 -1.86 -16.00
C ILE A 17 -6.61 -0.72 -15.42
N ARG A 18 -5.43 -0.45 -15.98
CA ARG A 18 -4.55 0.65 -15.53
C ARG A 18 -5.22 2.00 -15.67
N ASP A 19 -5.84 2.25 -16.81
CA ASP A 19 -6.46 3.55 -17.09
C ASP A 19 -7.66 3.83 -16.16
N ARG A 20 -8.26 2.78 -15.60
CA ARG A 20 -9.47 2.87 -14.77
C ARG A 20 -9.23 2.74 -13.27
N PHE A 21 -8.19 2.01 -12.86
CA PHE A 21 -7.89 1.68 -11.46
C PHE A 21 -6.44 1.96 -11.04
N GLY A 22 -5.59 2.36 -11.97
CA GLY A 22 -4.18 2.66 -11.74
C GLY A 22 -3.25 1.46 -11.84
N ILE A 23 -1.96 1.73 -11.63
CA ILE A 23 -0.87 0.79 -11.91
C ILE A 23 -0.90 -0.44 -11.00
N THR A 24 -1.31 -0.30 -9.74
CA THR A 24 -1.32 -1.40 -8.78
C THR A 24 -2.19 -2.56 -9.25
N LEU A 25 -3.43 -2.29 -9.69
CA LEU A 25 -4.32 -3.33 -10.17
C LEU A 25 -3.85 -3.90 -11.52
N SER A 26 -3.28 -3.05 -12.38
CA SER A 26 -2.69 -3.49 -13.65
C SER A 26 -1.52 -4.47 -13.45
N MET A 27 -0.65 -4.21 -12.46
CA MET A 27 0.41 -5.14 -12.08
C MET A 27 -0.15 -6.45 -11.55
N THR A 28 -1.24 -6.41 -10.76
CA THR A 28 -1.92 -7.64 -10.32
C THR A 28 -2.43 -8.46 -11.49
N VAL A 29 -3.02 -7.84 -12.53
CA VAL A 29 -3.45 -8.55 -13.74
C VAL A 29 -2.27 -9.19 -14.45
N ARG A 30 -1.17 -8.45 -14.64
CA ARG A 30 0.05 -8.95 -15.30
C ARG A 30 0.70 -10.12 -14.52
N GLU A 31 0.72 -10.06 -13.19
CA GLU A 31 1.13 -11.16 -12.31
C GLU A 31 0.26 -12.41 -12.53
N LEU A 32 -1.07 -12.26 -12.56
CA LEU A 32 -1.98 -13.37 -12.85
C LEU A 32 -1.80 -13.96 -14.26
N GLN A 33 -1.30 -13.16 -15.20
CA GLN A 33 -0.93 -13.58 -16.56
C GLN A 33 0.48 -14.20 -16.63
N GLY A 34 1.16 -14.37 -15.49
CA GLY A 34 2.48 -15.00 -15.40
C GLY A 34 3.66 -14.04 -15.56
N THR A 35 3.42 -12.73 -15.59
CA THR A 35 4.49 -11.71 -15.61
C THR A 35 4.84 -11.27 -14.20
N SER A 36 6.01 -11.65 -13.72
CA SER A 36 6.52 -11.13 -12.45
C SER A 36 6.77 -9.62 -12.56
N CYS A 37 5.96 -8.84 -11.85
CA CYS A 37 5.96 -7.38 -11.77
C CYS A 37 6.72 -6.88 -10.54
N ILE A 38 6.70 -7.65 -9.44
CA ILE A 38 7.43 -7.31 -8.22
C ILE A 38 8.52 -8.37 -8.01
N PRO A 39 9.82 -7.99 -8.06
CA PRO A 39 10.89 -8.95 -7.82
C PRO A 39 10.80 -9.49 -6.40
N LEU A 40 11.01 -10.80 -6.26
CA LEU A 40 11.08 -11.42 -4.95
C LEU A 40 12.33 -10.93 -4.21
N GLU A 41 12.16 -10.10 -3.18
CA GLU A 41 13.25 -9.67 -2.31
C GLU A 41 13.65 -10.80 -1.34
N LEU A 42 14.70 -11.55 -1.69
CA LEU A 42 15.24 -12.64 -0.86
C LEU A 42 15.90 -12.13 0.43
N VAL A 43 16.38 -10.88 0.43
CA VAL A 43 17.00 -10.23 1.58
C VAL A 43 16.35 -8.88 1.76
N LYS A 44 15.70 -8.65 2.90
CA LYS A 44 15.11 -7.34 3.22
C LYS A 44 16.21 -6.27 3.25
N PRO A 45 16.03 -5.13 2.56
CA PRO A 45 16.99 -4.03 2.63
C PRO A 45 17.11 -3.54 4.08
N LYS A 46 18.27 -2.97 4.42
CA LYS A 46 18.46 -2.33 5.74
C LYS A 46 17.36 -1.30 5.95
N ARG A 47 16.78 -1.29 7.16
CA ARG A 47 15.72 -0.36 7.56
C ARG A 47 16.16 1.08 7.27
N GLN A 48 15.55 1.70 6.27
CA GLN A 48 15.92 3.05 5.82
C GLN A 48 15.32 4.15 6.70
N GLN A 49 14.26 3.84 7.47
CA GLN A 49 13.54 4.82 8.26
C GLN A 49 13.10 4.27 9.62
N ILE A 50 13.17 5.11 10.65
CA ILE A 50 12.60 4.87 11.97
C ILE A 50 11.36 5.74 12.13
N LEU A 51 10.17 5.14 12.01
CA LEU A 51 8.89 5.81 12.24
C LEU A 51 8.35 5.49 13.63
N ARG A 52 7.85 6.51 14.32
CA ARG A 52 7.01 6.40 15.51
C ARG A 52 5.68 7.09 15.23
N SER A 53 4.61 6.32 15.09
CA SER A 53 3.26 6.87 14.91
C SER A 53 2.51 6.93 16.25
N ARG A 54 1.68 7.96 16.41
CA ARG A 54 0.79 8.18 17.54
C ARG A 54 -0.56 8.64 17.00
N SER A 55 -1.60 7.88 17.32
CA SER A 55 -2.97 8.21 16.95
C SER A 55 -3.71 8.77 18.16
N PHE A 56 -4.54 9.78 17.95
CA PHE A 56 -5.35 10.41 18.98
C PHE A 56 -6.83 10.09 18.74
N SER A 57 -7.58 9.86 19.81
CA SER A 57 -9.02 9.57 19.74
C SER A 57 -9.87 10.81 19.40
N HIS A 58 -9.28 11.99 19.51
CA HIS A 58 -9.89 13.28 19.28
C HIS A 58 -8.87 14.26 18.72
N LEU A 59 -9.35 15.43 18.28
CA LEU A 59 -8.49 16.48 17.73
C LEU A 59 -7.68 17.13 18.87
N ILE A 60 -6.37 17.21 18.68
CA ILE A 60 -5.47 17.92 19.58
C ILE A 60 -5.32 19.35 19.07
N CYS A 61 -5.67 20.32 19.91
CA CYS A 61 -5.52 21.74 19.59
C CYS A 61 -4.60 22.46 20.58
N ASP A 62 -4.32 21.83 21.73
CA ASP A 62 -3.45 22.39 22.74
C ASP A 62 -1.98 22.03 22.48
N LYS A 63 -1.09 22.99 22.75
CA LYS A 63 0.34 22.85 22.51
C LYS A 63 0.98 21.85 23.48
N ASP A 64 0.59 21.87 24.74
CA ASP A 64 1.21 21.05 25.78
C ASP A 64 0.81 19.59 25.60
N GLU A 65 -0.44 19.34 25.21
CA GLU A 65 -0.92 18.00 24.85
C GLU A 65 -0.15 17.39 23.66
N LEU A 66 0.18 18.20 22.65
CA LEU A 66 1.03 17.75 21.54
C LEU A 66 2.48 17.48 22.00
N LEU A 67 3.03 18.31 22.86
CA LEU A 67 4.38 18.14 23.41
C LEU A 67 4.51 16.86 24.24
N ASP A 68 3.53 16.56 25.07
CA ASP A 68 3.47 15.32 25.84
C ASP A 68 3.49 14.08 24.94
N ALA A 69 2.72 14.11 23.84
CA ALA A 69 2.68 13.00 22.90
C ALA A 69 4.03 12.74 22.20
N ILE A 70 4.80 13.80 21.94
CA ILE A 70 6.12 13.72 21.31
C ILE A 70 7.18 13.26 22.32
N THR A 71 7.14 13.77 23.56
CA THR A 71 8.20 13.61 24.56
C THR A 71 8.07 12.34 25.39
N PHE A 72 6.87 11.79 25.58
CA PHE A 72 6.68 10.54 26.29
C PHE A 72 7.48 9.42 25.61
N HIS A 73 8.37 8.72 26.34
CA HIS A 73 9.10 7.53 25.88
C HIS A 73 8.52 6.30 26.60
N ALA A 74 8.17 5.25 25.86
CA ALA A 74 7.70 3.98 26.41
C ALA A 74 8.85 2.96 26.46
#